data_AF-X1RIT2-F1
#
_entry.id   AF-X1RIT2-F1
#
_cell.length_a   1.000
_cell.length_b   1.000
_cell.length_c   1.000
_cell.angle_alpha   90.00
_cell.angle_beta   90.00
_cell.angle_gamma   90.00
#
_symmetry.space_group_name_H-M   'P 1'
#
loop_
_entity.id
_entity.type
_entity.pdbx_description
1 polymer ?
#
loop_
_entity_poly.entity_id
_entity_poly.type
_entity_poly.pdbx_seq_one_letter_code
_entity_poly.pdbx_strand_id
1 'polypeptide(L)'
;MREELGHKEIYDLYYVMGKERSLTKLREKLMSPECHQDVTSLRTLKRWSKAFNWQERIEQRDIEISRGLEIKTNETVISIKAGFKAEIKVQLNIFKTMLNKLIKKFKES
;
A
#
# COMPACT_ATOMS: atom_id res chain seq x y z
N MET A 1 11.32 -2.00 29.99
CA MET A 1 11.57 -0.65 29.44
C MET A 1 10.26 -0.18 28.85
N ARG A 2 9.79 1.02 29.20
CA ARG A 2 8.57 1.59 28.62
C ARG A 2 8.94 2.25 27.29
N GLU A 3 8.11 2.08 26.26
CA GLU A 3 8.29 2.77 24.99
C GLU A 3 7.82 4.22 25.13
N GLU A 4 8.65 5.18 24.74
CA GLU A 4 8.37 6.62 24.79
C GLU A 4 8.26 7.17 23.35
N LEU A 5 7.79 8.41 23.20
CA LEU A 5 7.56 9.02 21.88
C LEU A 5 8.81 8.98 20.99
N GLY A 6 9.99 9.31 21.54
CA GLY A 6 11.25 9.26 20.80
C GLY A 6 11.64 7.86 20.32
N HIS A 7 11.28 6.79 21.06
CA HIS A 7 11.52 5.42 20.61
C HIS A 7 10.70 5.08 19.36
N LYS A 8 9.47 5.60 19.27
CA LYS A 8 8.58 5.38 18.13
C LYS A 8 9.06 6.13 16.89
N GLU A 9 9.47 7.38 17.04
CA GLU A 9 10.02 8.18 15.94
C GLU A 9 11.27 7.51 15.34
N ILE A 10 12.17 7.01 16.20
CA ILE A 10 13.37 6.30 15.75
C ILE A 10 13.02 4.98 15.07
N TYR A 11 12.00 4.26 15.57
CA TYR A 11 11.48 3.06 14.90
C TYR A 11 10.89 3.39 13.52
N ASP A 12 10.13 4.47 13.38
CA ASP A 12 9.56 4.87 12.08
C ASP A 12 10.66 5.28 11.09
N LEU A 13 11.66 6.02 11.54
CA LEU A 13 12.86 6.30 10.74
C LEU A 13 13.54 5.01 10.29
N TYR A 14 13.70 4.05 11.20
CA TYR A 14 14.28 2.75 10.90
C TYR A 14 13.45 1.95 9.87
N TYR A 15 12.13 1.99 9.97
CA TYR A 15 11.23 1.32 9.03
C TYR A 15 11.32 1.92 7.62
N VAL A 16 11.29 3.26 7.51
CA VAL A 16 11.34 3.99 6.23
C VAL A 16 12.63 3.71 5.44
N MET A 17 13.73 3.32 6.10
CA MET A 17 14.97 2.93 5.42
C MET A 17 14.82 1.69 4.53
N GLY A 18 13.73 0.93 4.65
CA GLY A 18 13.41 -0.15 3.72
C GLY A 18 14.46 -1.26 3.70
N LYS A 19 14.79 -1.79 2.52
CA LYS A 19 15.67 -2.97 2.38
C LYS A 19 17.11 -2.73 2.84
N GLU A 20 17.55 -1.49 2.88
CA GLU A 20 18.91 -1.12 3.31
C GLU A 20 19.01 -0.82 4.82
N ARG A 21 17.93 -1.06 5.57
CA ARG A 21 17.88 -0.78 7.01
C ARG A 21 19.01 -1.47 7.76
N SER A 22 19.75 -0.72 8.55
CA SER A 22 20.70 -1.26 9.53
C SER A 22 20.80 -0.31 10.71
N LEU A 23 21.09 -0.85 11.90
CA LEU A 23 21.23 -0.01 13.10
C LEU A 23 22.45 0.92 13.01
N THR A 24 23.46 0.55 12.22
CA THR A 24 24.63 1.40 11.95
C THR A 24 24.24 2.60 11.09
N LYS A 25 23.56 2.36 9.95
CA LYS A 25 23.06 3.43 9.08
C LYS A 25 22.02 4.31 9.80
N LEU A 26 21.18 3.71 10.66
CA LEU A 26 20.23 4.46 11.49
C LEU A 26 20.98 5.42 12.42
N ARG A 27 22.04 4.95 13.09
CA ARG A 27 22.86 5.81 13.94
C ARG A 27 23.52 6.93 13.14
N GLU A 28 24.08 6.64 11.98
CA GLU A 28 24.68 7.67 11.11
C GLU A 28 23.64 8.74 10.75
N LYS A 29 22.41 8.33 10.42
CA LYS A 29 21.31 9.24 10.13
C LYS A 29 20.91 10.11 11.34
N LEU A 30 20.86 9.52 12.54
CA LEU A 30 20.59 10.26 13.78
C LEU A 30 21.73 11.22 14.18
N MET A 31 22.95 10.96 13.71
CA MET A 31 24.10 11.86 13.92
C MET A 31 24.21 12.95 12.85
N SER A 32 23.36 12.92 11.81
CA SER A 32 23.30 13.96 10.78
C SER A 32 22.78 15.27 11.39
N PRO A 33 23.30 16.44 10.97
CA PRO A 33 22.81 17.75 11.43
C PRO A 33 21.32 18.02 11.16
N GLU A 34 20.71 17.23 10.27
CA GLU A 34 19.27 17.27 9.95
C GLU A 34 18.40 16.61 11.04
N CYS A 35 18.98 15.81 11.93
CA CYS A 35 18.29 15.15 13.03
C CYS A 35 18.64 15.81 14.36
N HIS A 36 17.70 16.56 14.94
CA HIS A 36 17.80 17.13 16.28
C HIS A 36 17.42 16.11 17.39
N GLN A 37 17.75 14.84 17.22
CA GLN A 37 17.54 13.82 18.26
C GLN A 37 18.85 13.55 19.00
N ASP A 38 18.77 13.41 20.33
CA ASP A 38 19.92 13.06 21.16
C ASP A 38 20.62 11.80 20.62
N VAL A 39 21.93 11.93 20.40
CA VAL A 39 22.75 10.91 19.75
C VAL A 39 22.67 9.60 20.54
N THR A 40 21.87 8.68 20.02
CA THR A 40 21.65 7.39 20.64
C THR A 40 22.77 6.43 20.25
N SER A 41 23.44 5.85 21.24
CA SER A 41 24.51 4.89 20.98
C SER A 41 24.00 3.64 20.23
N LEU A 42 24.86 3.02 19.43
CA LEU A 42 24.57 1.76 18.74
C LEU A 42 24.13 0.65 19.70
N ARG A 43 24.70 0.64 20.92
CA ARG A 43 24.33 -0.32 21.97
C ARG A 43 22.89 -0.10 22.45
N THR A 44 22.49 1.16 22.60
CA THR A 44 21.12 1.54 22.98
C THR A 44 20.13 1.17 21.88
N LEU A 45 20.43 1.49 20.62
CA LEU A 45 19.60 1.09 19.47
C LEU A 45 19.43 -0.43 19.38
N LYS A 46 20.50 -1.21 19.58
CA LYS A 46 20.42 -2.68 19.64
C LYS A 46 19.51 -3.16 20.77
N ARG A 47 19.57 -2.52 21.94
CA ARG A 47 18.70 -2.84 23.08
C ARG A 47 17.24 -2.55 22.77
N TRP A 48 16.94 -1.39 22.18
CA TRP A 48 15.58 -1.00 21.80
C TRP A 48 15.02 -1.89 20.70
N SER A 49 15.80 -2.17 19.67
CA SER A 49 15.41 -3.06 18.58
C SER A 49 14.96 -4.43 19.08
N LYS A 50 15.67 -4.96 20.09
CA LYS A 50 15.28 -6.21 20.77
C LYS A 50 14.11 -6.03 21.74
N ALA A 51 14.11 -4.98 22.55
CA ALA A 51 13.10 -4.78 23.59
C ALA A 51 11.70 -4.46 23.03
N PHE A 52 11.64 -3.85 21.85
CA PHE A 52 10.41 -3.46 21.18
C PHE A 52 10.14 -4.29 19.92
N ASN A 53 10.81 -5.43 19.75
CA ASN A 53 10.64 -6.38 18.65
C ASN A 53 10.56 -5.72 17.26
N TRP A 54 11.52 -4.85 16.93
CA TRP A 54 11.44 -4.07 15.70
C TRP A 54 11.32 -4.92 14.44
N GLN A 55 12.04 -6.05 14.35
CA GLN A 55 11.94 -6.91 13.15
C GLN A 55 10.54 -7.51 13.00
N GLU A 56 9.99 -8.07 14.07
CA GLU A 56 8.64 -8.66 14.08
C GLU A 56 7.57 -7.61 13.74
N ARG A 57 7.67 -6.40 14.32
CA ARG A 57 6.74 -5.31 14.01
C ARG A 57 6.81 -4.88 12.54
N ILE A 58 7.99 -4.92 11.94
CA ILE A 58 8.15 -4.62 10.52
C ILE A 58 7.51 -5.72 9.68
N GLU A 59 7.75 -6.99 10.00
CA GLU A 59 7.14 -8.12 9.30
C GLU A 59 5.61 -8.05 9.35
N GLN A 60 5.04 -7.80 10.54
CA GLN A 60 3.59 -7.63 10.69
C GLN A 60 3.07 -6.46 9.86
N ARG A 61 3.73 -5.31 9.91
CA ARG A 61 3.34 -4.13 9.12
C ARG A 61 3.42 -4.39 7.62
N ASP A 62 4.45 -5.09 7.15
CA ASP A 62 4.62 -5.43 5.74
C ASP A 62 3.54 -6.43 5.28
N ILE A 63 3.16 -7.39 6.12
CA ILE A 63 2.03 -8.32 5.87
C ILE A 63 0.70 -7.57 5.81
N GLU A 64 0.46 -6.64 6.74
CA GLU A 64 -0.78 -5.84 6.75
C GLU A 64 -0.89 -4.96 5.51
N ILE A 65 0.21 -4.30 5.12
CA ILE A 65 0.27 -3.48 3.92
C ILE A 65 0.08 -4.33 2.66
N SER A 66 0.72 -5.50 2.57
CA SER A 66 0.57 -6.37 1.40
C SER A 66 -0.87 -6.85 1.23
N ARG A 67 -1.53 -7.25 2.33
CA ARG A 67 -2.94 -7.63 2.34
C ARG A 67 -3.84 -6.46 1.94
N GLY A 68 -3.57 -5.27 2.48
CA GLY A 68 -4.33 -4.06 2.14
C GLY A 68 -4.19 -3.66 0.67
N LEU A 69 -3.00 -3.82 0.09
CA LEU A 69 -2.76 -3.59 -1.35
C LEU A 69 -3.51 -4.62 -2.20
N GLU A 70 -3.47 -5.89 -1.84
CA GLU A 70 -4.20 -6.95 -2.53
C GLU A 70 -5.70 -6.66 -2.60
N ILE A 71 -6.31 -6.27 -1.48
CA ILE A 71 -7.74 -5.91 -1.42
C ILE A 71 -8.05 -4.75 -2.36
N LYS A 72 -7.30 -3.64 -2.28
CA LYS A 72 -7.51 -2.45 -3.12
C LYS A 72 -7.35 -2.76 -4.61
N THR A 73 -6.34 -3.56 -4.97
CA THR A 73 -6.12 -3.97 -6.36
C THR A 73 -7.27 -4.84 -6.86
N ASN A 74 -7.72 -5.81 -6.08
CA ASN A 74 -8.84 -6.67 -6.44
C ASN A 74 -10.14 -5.88 -6.62
N GLU A 75 -10.46 -4.97 -5.70
CA GLU A 75 -11.63 -4.09 -5.81
C GLU A 75 -11.58 -3.22 -7.07
N THR A 76 -10.42 -2.64 -7.36
CA THR A 76 -10.21 -1.82 -8.56
C THR A 76 -10.42 -2.65 -9.83
N VAL A 77 -9.84 -3.85 -9.90
CA VAL A 77 -10.00 -4.76 -11.04
C VAL A 77 -11.47 -5.19 -11.21
N ILE A 78 -12.17 -5.49 -10.11
CA ILE A 78 -13.60 -5.84 -10.14
C ILE A 78 -14.43 -4.66 -10.65
N SER A 79 -14.18 -3.45 -10.14
CA SER A 79 -14.89 -2.24 -10.55
C SER A 79 -14.70 -1.95 -12.05
N ILE A 80 -13.47 -2.03 -12.54
CA ILE A 80 -13.14 -1.86 -13.96
C ILE A 80 -13.87 -2.92 -14.81
N LYS A 81 -13.83 -4.19 -14.41
CA LYS A 81 -14.55 -5.27 -15.12
C LYS A 81 -16.06 -5.05 -15.13
N ALA A 82 -16.64 -4.58 -14.03
CA ALA A 82 -18.06 -4.27 -13.94
C ALA A 82 -18.44 -3.11 -14.88
N GLY A 83 -17.60 -2.06 -14.94
CA GLY A 83 -17.75 -0.94 -15.88
C GLY A 83 -17.76 -1.41 -17.34
N PHE A 84 -16.73 -2.15 -17.76
CA PHE A 84 -16.68 -2.70 -19.12
C PHE A 84 -17.87 -3.60 -19.45
N LYS A 85 -18.30 -4.45 -18.51
CA LYS A 85 -19.48 -5.31 -18.71
C LYS A 85 -20.76 -4.49 -18.92
N ALA A 86 -20.92 -3.38 -18.19
CA ALA A 86 -22.06 -2.49 -18.36
C ALA A 86 -22.05 -1.81 -19.73
N GLU A 87 -20.90 -1.30 -20.17
CA GLU A 87 -20.73 -0.69 -21.50
C GLU A 87 -21.04 -1.68 -22.64
N ILE A 88 -20.50 -2.89 -22.57
CA ILE A 88 -20.79 -3.95 -23.55
C ILE A 88 -22.29 -4.23 -23.61
N LYS A 89 -22.97 -4.30 -22.46
CA LYS A 89 -24.42 -4.54 -22.41
C LYS A 89 -25.21 -3.41 -23.06
N VAL A 90 -24.81 -2.15 -22.84
CA VAL A 90 -25.43 -0.99 -23.47
C VAL A 90 -25.26 -1.04 -24.98
N GLN A 91 -24.03 -1.27 -25.46
CA GLN A 91 -23.75 -1.39 -26.89
C GLN A 91 -24.56 -2.50 -27.55
N LEU A 92 -24.59 -3.70 -26.95
CA LEU A 92 -25.40 -4.82 -27.45
C LEU A 92 -26.90 -4.46 -27.55
N ASN A 93 -27.43 -3.73 -26.58
CA ASN A 93 -28.84 -3.32 -26.62
C ASN A 93 -29.11 -2.28 -27.72
N ILE A 94 -28.16 -1.38 -27.97
CA ILE A 94 -28.21 -0.43 -29.09
C ILE A 94 -28.19 -1.19 -30.42
N PHE A 95 -27.26 -2.12 -30.61
CA PHE A 95 -27.20 -2.95 -31.83
C PHE A 95 -28.50 -3.73 -32.05
N LYS A 96 -29.04 -4.35 -30.99
CA LYS A 96 -30.31 -5.08 -31.05
C LYS A 96 -31.48 -4.19 -31.47
N THR A 97 -31.56 -2.97 -30.94
CA THR A 97 -32.63 -2.02 -31.31
C THR A 97 -32.49 -1.51 -32.74
N MET A 98 -31.25 -1.27 -33.22
CA MET A 98 -31.00 -0.92 -34.62
C MET A 98 -31.41 -2.07 -35.57
N LEU A 99 -31.03 -3.31 -35.26
CA LEU A 99 -31.41 -4.49 -36.04
C LEU A 99 -32.93 -4.65 -36.12
N ASN A 100 -33.64 -4.51 -35.00
CA ASN A 100 -35.10 -4.59 -34.99
C ASN A 100 -35.76 -3.51 -35.84
N LYS A 101 -35.23 -2.28 -35.82
CA LYS A 101 -35.73 -1.19 -36.68
C LYS A 101 -35.50 -1.49 -38.17
N LEU A 102 -34.34 -2.03 -38.53
CA LEU A 102 -34.05 -2.43 -39.92
C LEU A 102 -34.98 -3.55 -40.38
N ILE A 103 -35.15 -4.61 -39.57
CA ILE A 103 -36.06 -5.72 -39.88
C ILE A 103 -37.49 -5.21 -40.09
N LYS A 104 -37.95 -4.27 -39.24
CA LYS A 104 -39.29 -3.68 -39.39
C LYS A 104 -39.44 -2.93 -40.72
N LYS A 105 -38.46 -2.10 -41.09
CA LYS A 105 -38.46 -1.41 -42.39
C LYS A 105 -38.52 -2.37 -43.58
N PHE A 106 -37.75 -3.47 -43.54
CA PHE A 106 -37.78 -4.48 -44.61
C PHE A 106 -39.11 -5.24 -44.70
N LYS A 107 -39.88 -5.35 -43.62
CA LYS A 107 -41.20 -5.99 -43.63
C LYS A 107 -42.33 -5.07 -44.10
N GLU A 108 -42.10 -3.76 -44.06
CA GLU A 108 -43.08 -2.73 -44.45
C GLU A 108 -42.84 -2.21 -45.89
N SER A 109 -41.74 -2.61 -46.54
CA SER A 109 -41.43 -2.42 -47.97
C SER A 109 -41.82 -3.64 -48.79
#